data_AF-A0A6G6Y9I2-F1
#
_entry.id   AF-A0A6G6Y9I2-F1
#
_cell.length_a   1.000
_cell.length_b   1.000
_cell.length_c   1.000
_cell.angle_alpha   90.00
_cell.angle_beta   90.00
_cell.angle_gamma   90.00
#
_symmetry.space_group_name_H-M   'P 1'
#
loop_
_entity.id
_entity.type
_entity.pdbx_description
1 polymer ?
#
loop_
_entity_poly.entity_id
_entity_poly.type
_entity_poly.pdbx_seq_one_letter_code
_entity_poly.pdbx_strand_id
1 'polypeptide(L)'
;MTSSRDKANHQRAALALSFEPDDDGYLYYHWRWSRGIPVTAEEREAYLAIPVLGSRRAWRKSISGRPTAPHRAFRPVQQKLLARMPISMIVVALLVGIALAGSGLVELQTLSGLARAMIGLMAIVFATQIILAKYKQARGR
;
A
#
# COMPACT_ATOMS: atom_id res chain seq x y z
N MET A 1 -12.59 -20.90 -10.18
CA MET A 1 -11.74 -20.72 -11.37
C MET A 1 -11.84 -19.28 -11.82
N THR A 2 -10.82 -18.45 -11.58
CA THR A 2 -10.76 -17.06 -12.09
C THR A 2 -10.36 -17.08 -13.55
N SER A 3 -11.12 -16.41 -14.42
CA SER A 3 -10.88 -16.36 -15.85
C SER A 3 -9.52 -15.72 -16.15
N SER A 4 -8.86 -16.14 -17.23
CA SER A 4 -7.60 -15.54 -17.73
C SER A 4 -7.73 -14.00 -17.88
N ARG A 5 -8.94 -13.53 -18.22
CA ARG A 5 -9.29 -12.11 -18.32
C ARG A 5 -9.26 -11.38 -16.98
N ASP A 6 -9.71 -12.03 -15.91
CA ASP A 6 -9.74 -11.46 -14.55
C ASP A 6 -8.33 -11.29 -14.00
N LYS A 7 -7.43 -12.24 -14.30
CA LYS A 7 -6.01 -12.18 -13.94
C LYS A 7 -5.32 -11.01 -14.65
N ALA A 8 -5.59 -10.82 -15.94
CA ALA A 8 -5.04 -9.69 -16.70
C ALA A 8 -5.55 -8.33 -16.17
N ASN A 9 -6.83 -8.23 -15.80
CA ASN A 9 -7.40 -7.03 -15.23
C ASN A 9 -6.84 -6.70 -13.83
N HIS A 10 -6.71 -7.70 -12.96
CA HIS A 10 -6.08 -7.53 -11.65
C HIS A 10 -4.61 -7.11 -11.78
N GLN A 11 -3.90 -7.67 -12.77
CA GLN A 11 -2.51 -7.32 -13.04
C GLN A 11 -2.37 -5.87 -13.53
N ARG A 12 -3.21 -5.43 -14.47
CA ARG A 12 -3.21 -4.05 -14.96
C ARG A 12 -3.53 -3.08 -13.83
N ALA A 13 -4.48 -3.42 -12.95
CA ALA A 13 -4.82 -2.63 -11.78
C ALA A 13 -3.66 -2.52 -10.79
N ALA A 14 -2.91 -3.61 -10.56
CA ALA A 14 -1.73 -3.60 -9.71
C ALA A 14 -0.60 -2.75 -10.30
N LEU A 15 -0.39 -2.80 -11.63
CA LEU A 15 0.63 -1.99 -12.31
C LEU A 15 0.29 -0.51 -12.34
N ALA A 16 -1.00 -0.17 -12.44
CA ALA A 16 -1.44 1.22 -12.37
C ALA A 16 -1.08 1.90 -11.04
N LEU A 17 -0.81 1.14 -9.97
CA LEU A 17 -0.38 1.69 -8.67
C LEU A 17 1.02 2.33 -8.71
N SER A 18 1.84 1.97 -9.72
CA SER A 18 3.13 2.60 -9.96
C SER A 18 3.02 4.02 -10.49
N PHE A 19 1.82 4.49 -10.87
CA PHE A 19 1.62 5.83 -11.40
C PHE A 19 0.80 6.70 -10.43
N GLU A 20 1.06 7.99 -10.45
CA GLU A 20 0.25 9.04 -9.81
C GLU A 20 -0.06 10.09 -10.87
N PRO A 21 -1.31 10.56 -11.02
CA PRO A 21 -1.60 11.70 -11.89
C PRO A 21 -0.84 12.93 -11.41
N ASP A 22 -0.37 13.71 -12.36
CA ASP A 22 0.33 14.99 -12.20
C ASP A 22 -0.23 15.98 -13.24
N ASP A 23 -0.02 17.28 -13.05
CA ASP A 23 -0.68 18.32 -13.86
C ASP A 23 -0.43 18.14 -15.38
N ASP A 24 0.76 17.67 -15.75
CA ASP A 24 1.17 17.44 -17.15
C ASP A 24 1.18 15.95 -17.58
N GLY A 25 0.66 15.04 -16.75
CA GLY A 25 0.62 13.62 -17.08
C GLY A 25 0.65 12.70 -15.86
N TYR A 26 1.75 11.96 -15.69
CA TYR A 26 1.88 11.02 -14.58
C TYR A 26 3.30 11.00 -14.00
N LEU A 27 3.40 10.70 -12.71
CA LEU A 27 4.64 10.34 -12.04
C LEU A 27 4.75 8.82 -11.92
N TYR A 28 5.77 8.24 -12.55
CA TYR A 28 6.13 6.83 -12.39
C TYR A 28 6.99 6.62 -11.14
N TYR A 29 6.59 5.66 -10.33
CA TYR A 29 7.29 5.19 -9.14
C TYR A 29 7.65 3.72 -9.31
N HIS A 30 8.95 3.44 -9.37
CA HIS A 30 9.44 2.06 -9.40
C HIS A 30 9.12 1.32 -8.09
N TRP A 31 9.21 2.01 -6.95
CA TRP A 31 8.88 1.50 -5.62
C TRP A 31 8.21 2.60 -4.80
N ARG A 32 7.61 2.25 -3.65
CA ARG A 32 6.98 3.23 -2.74
C ARG A 32 7.91 4.35 -2.27
N TRP A 33 9.22 4.11 -2.30
CA TRP A 33 10.26 5.03 -1.81
C TRP A 33 11.04 5.69 -2.95
N SER A 34 10.73 5.37 -4.22
CA SER A 34 11.42 5.99 -5.33
C SER A 34 10.97 7.44 -5.50
N ARG A 35 11.84 8.24 -6.08
CA ARG A 35 11.45 9.52 -6.67
C ARG A 35 10.48 9.27 -7.83
N GLY A 36 9.57 10.22 -8.05
CA GLY A 36 8.66 10.18 -9.18
C GLY A 36 9.42 10.55 -10.44
N ILE A 37 9.27 9.77 -11.51
CA ILE A 37 9.80 10.11 -12.83
C ILE A 37 8.62 10.58 -13.67
N PRO A 38 8.61 11.83 -14.16
CA PRO A 38 7.56 12.31 -15.04
C PRO A 38 7.50 11.46 -16.31
N VAL A 39 6.29 11.03 -16.64
CA VAL A 39 5.98 10.25 -17.83
C VAL A 39 4.67 10.73 -18.47
N THR A 40 4.59 10.61 -19.78
CA THR A 40 3.37 10.97 -20.51
C THR A 40 2.28 9.88 -20.35
N ALA A 41 1.04 10.22 -20.74
CA ALA A 41 -0.05 9.24 -20.79
C ALA A 41 0.27 8.07 -21.73
N GLU A 42 0.92 8.35 -22.85
CA GLU A 42 1.37 7.35 -23.84
C GLU A 42 2.42 6.42 -23.24
N GLU A 43 3.39 6.97 -22.52
CA GLU A 43 4.41 6.19 -21.80
C GLU A 43 3.79 5.30 -20.73
N ARG A 44 2.79 5.79 -19.99
CA ARG A 44 2.04 5.00 -19.01
C ARG A 44 1.32 3.82 -19.68
N GLU A 45 0.60 4.05 -20.77
CA GLU A 45 -0.12 2.98 -21.47
C GLU A 45 0.84 1.95 -22.10
N ALA A 46 1.97 2.42 -22.65
CA ALA A 46 3.05 1.55 -23.12
C ALA A 46 3.55 0.64 -21.99
N TYR A 47 3.80 1.18 -20.79
CA TYR A 47 4.20 0.38 -19.62
C TYR A 47 3.13 -0.63 -19.19
N LEU A 48 1.86 -0.24 -19.18
CA LEU A 48 0.76 -1.12 -18.79
C LEU A 48 0.54 -2.27 -19.78
N ALA A 49 0.98 -2.12 -21.03
CA ALA A 49 0.95 -3.16 -22.05
C ALA A 49 2.12 -4.16 -21.94
N ILE A 50 3.15 -3.86 -21.14
CA ILE A 50 4.35 -4.70 -21.02
C ILE A 50 4.01 -6.05 -20.32
N PRO A 51 4.28 -7.22 -20.95
CA PRO A 51 4.10 -8.52 -20.30
C PRO A 51 5.05 -8.69 -19.10
N VAL A 52 4.59 -9.36 -18.03
CA VAL A 52 5.21 -9.36 -16.68
C VAL A 52 6.68 -9.81 -16.67
N LEU A 53 7.06 -10.73 -17.56
CA LEU A 53 8.37 -11.39 -17.54
C LEU A 53 9.41 -10.65 -18.40
N GLY A 54 10.49 -10.19 -17.77
CA GLY A 54 11.76 -9.81 -18.41
C GLY A 54 11.90 -8.36 -18.92
N SER A 55 10.81 -7.70 -19.30
CA SER A 55 10.81 -6.44 -20.07
C SER A 55 10.79 -5.15 -19.23
N ARG A 56 10.44 -5.23 -17.94
CA ARG A 56 10.40 -4.04 -17.05
C ARG A 56 11.77 -3.44 -16.77
N ARG A 57 12.84 -4.23 -16.91
CA ARG A 57 14.23 -3.73 -16.76
C ARG A 57 14.60 -2.80 -17.91
N ALA A 58 14.16 -3.11 -19.13
CA ALA A 58 14.38 -2.27 -20.30
C ALA A 58 13.64 -0.93 -20.16
N TRP A 59 12.38 -0.96 -19.72
CA TRP A 59 11.62 0.26 -19.40
C TRP A 59 12.34 1.16 -18.39
N ARG A 60 12.83 0.60 -17.29
CA ARG A 60 13.55 1.39 -16.28
C ARG A 60 14.82 2.02 -16.84
N LYS A 61 15.49 1.35 -17.78
CA LYS A 61 16.66 1.88 -18.47
C LYS A 61 16.31 2.99 -19.46
N SER A 62 15.15 2.94 -20.11
CA SER A 62 14.73 4.00 -21.04
C SER A 62 14.36 5.32 -20.34
N ILE A 63 13.99 5.27 -19.06
CA ILE A 63 13.64 6.46 -18.26
C ILE A 63 14.72 6.84 -17.24
N SER A 64 15.83 6.11 -17.16
CA SER A 64 16.91 6.39 -16.21
C SER A 64 17.65 7.68 -16.58
N GLY A 65 17.96 8.52 -15.59
CA GLY A 65 18.68 9.78 -15.78
C GLY A 65 17.79 11.00 -16.07
N ARG A 66 16.47 10.81 -16.19
CA ARG A 66 15.53 11.92 -16.29
C ARG A 66 15.47 12.72 -14.97
N PRO A 67 15.10 14.01 -15.02
CA PRO A 67 14.74 14.78 -13.84
C PRO A 67 13.67 14.04 -13.03
N THR A 68 13.80 14.11 -11.71
CA THR A 68 12.90 13.36 -10.81
C THR A 68 12.19 14.31 -9.85
N ALA A 69 10.90 14.07 -9.67
CA ALA A 69 10.08 14.70 -8.66
C ALA A 69 10.48 14.18 -7.25
N PRO A 70 10.15 14.94 -6.18
CA PRO A 70 10.37 14.47 -4.81
C PRO A 70 9.70 13.12 -4.53
N HIS A 71 10.11 12.50 -3.43
CA HIS A 71 9.60 11.20 -3.02
C HIS A 71 8.10 11.29 -2.80
N ARG A 72 7.39 10.21 -3.17
CA ARG A 72 5.94 10.12 -2.98
C ARG A 72 5.61 10.38 -1.50
N ALA A 73 4.63 11.25 -1.25
CA ALA A 73 4.18 11.49 0.12
C ALA A 73 3.72 10.17 0.75
N PHE A 74 4.31 9.80 1.88
CA PHE A 74 4.09 8.50 2.51
C PHE A 74 2.63 8.30 2.94
N ARG A 75 2.00 9.36 3.48
CA ARG A 75 0.64 9.31 4.06
C ARG A 75 -0.43 8.91 3.02
N PRO A 76 -0.55 9.54 1.84
CA PRO A 76 -1.50 9.10 0.82
C PRO A 76 -1.34 7.64 0.41
N VAL A 77 -0.09 7.16 0.27
CA VAL A 77 0.19 5.77 -0.10
C VAL A 77 -0.21 4.81 1.03
N GLN A 78 0.13 5.14 2.26
CA GLN A 78 -0.25 4.36 3.44
C GLN A 78 -1.78 4.23 3.53
N GLN A 79 -2.52 5.33 3.33
CA GLN A 79 -3.99 5.30 3.34
C GLN A 79 -4.56 4.42 2.24
N LYS A 80 -4.04 4.51 1.00
CA LYS A 80 -4.46 3.64 -0.12
C LYS A 80 -4.24 2.16 0.21
N LEU A 81 -3.12 1.82 0.85
CA LEU A 81 -2.82 0.44 1.23
C LEU A 81 -3.71 -0.07 2.36
N LEU A 82 -3.85 0.71 3.45
CA LEU A 82 -4.75 0.38 4.56
C LEU A 82 -6.18 0.16 4.06
N ALA A 83 -6.66 1.02 3.16
CA ALA A 83 -8.00 0.91 2.59
C ALA A 83 -8.19 -0.38 1.75
N ARG A 84 -7.12 -0.91 1.15
CA ARG A 84 -7.13 -2.16 0.36
C ARG A 84 -6.96 -3.42 1.20
N MET A 85 -6.57 -3.34 2.47
CA MET A 85 -6.41 -4.52 3.33
C MET A 85 -7.73 -5.30 3.48
N PRO A 86 -7.71 -6.62 3.62
CA PRO A 86 -8.92 -7.42 3.79
C PRO A 86 -9.55 -7.16 5.18
N ILE A 87 -10.88 -7.28 5.29
CA ILE A 87 -11.61 -7.09 6.56
C ILE A 87 -11.14 -8.10 7.61
N SER A 88 -10.76 -9.31 7.20
CA SER A 88 -10.20 -10.33 8.10
C SER A 88 -8.98 -9.83 8.89
N MET A 89 -8.14 -8.95 8.32
CA MET A 89 -7.01 -8.38 9.07
C MET A 89 -7.47 -7.47 10.22
N ILE A 90 -8.59 -6.76 10.07
CA ILE A 90 -9.16 -5.93 11.15
C ILE A 90 -9.57 -6.85 12.31
N VAL A 91 -10.31 -7.92 11.99
CA VAL A 91 -10.80 -8.87 12.99
C VAL A 91 -9.64 -9.54 13.72
N VAL A 92 -8.66 -10.07 13.00
CA VAL A 92 -7.49 -10.72 13.60
C VAL A 92 -6.70 -9.75 14.46
N ALA A 93 -6.43 -8.53 13.97
CA ALA A 93 -5.67 -7.54 14.72
C ALA A 93 -6.41 -7.09 16.00
N LEU A 94 -7.73 -6.96 15.96
CA LEU A 94 -8.52 -6.65 17.15
C LEU A 94 -8.52 -7.80 18.16
N LEU A 95 -8.74 -9.04 17.72
CA LEU A 95 -8.76 -10.20 18.61
C LEU A 95 -7.42 -10.42 19.30
N VAL A 96 -6.33 -10.42 18.52
CA VAL A 96 -4.97 -10.54 19.04
C VAL A 96 -4.63 -9.34 19.92
N GLY A 97 -5.03 -8.14 19.50
CA GLY A 97 -4.81 -6.90 20.23
C GLY A 97 -5.44 -6.91 21.62
N ILE A 98 -6.73 -7.27 21.71
CA ILE A 98 -7.47 -7.36 22.97
C ILE A 98 -6.89 -8.45 23.87
N ALA A 99 -6.57 -9.63 23.33
CA ALA A 99 -6.00 -10.74 24.11
C ALA A 99 -4.61 -10.38 24.70
N LEU A 100 -3.72 -9.81 23.89
CA LEU A 100 -2.39 -9.40 24.35
C LEU A 100 -2.45 -8.20 25.30
N ALA A 101 -3.29 -7.21 25.01
CA ALA A 101 -3.51 -6.08 25.90
C ALA A 101 -4.05 -6.54 27.26
N GLY A 102 -5.11 -7.35 27.26
CA GLY A 102 -5.73 -7.88 28.47
C GLY A 102 -4.76 -8.72 29.29
N SER A 103 -4.07 -9.68 28.68
CA SER A 103 -3.07 -10.50 29.39
C SER A 103 -1.89 -9.68 29.92
N GLY A 104 -1.43 -8.68 29.16
CA GLY A 104 -0.35 -7.80 29.59
C GLY A 104 -0.73 -6.89 30.76
N LEU A 105 -1.99 -6.44 30.82
CA LEU A 105 -2.51 -5.62 31.92
C LEU A 105 -2.53 -6.37 33.26
N VAL A 106 -2.68 -7.70 33.25
CA VAL A 106 -2.63 -8.53 34.47
C VAL A 106 -1.20 -8.63 35.03
N GLU A 107 -0.18 -8.55 34.18
CA GLU A 107 1.23 -8.75 34.53
C GLU A 107 2.08 -7.47 34.40
N LEU A 108 1.49 -6.27 34.53
CA LEU A 108 2.17 -4.99 34.27
C LEU A 108 3.47 -4.76 35.03
N GLN A 109 3.65 -5.42 36.16
CA GLN A 109 4.85 -5.32 37.00
C GLN A 109 6.05 -6.02 36.37
N THR A 110 5.83 -6.85 35.36
CA THR A 110 6.86 -7.58 34.62
C THR A 110 7.14 -6.91 33.27
N LEU A 111 8.39 -7.00 32.81
CA LEU A 111 8.76 -6.53 31.48
C LEU A 111 7.98 -7.24 30.37
N SER A 112 7.69 -8.53 30.54
CA SER A 112 6.88 -9.33 29.60
C SER A 112 5.43 -8.85 29.54
N GLY A 113 4.81 -8.55 30.68
CA GLY A 113 3.45 -8.02 30.74
C GLY A 113 3.34 -6.66 30.06
N LEU A 114 4.28 -5.76 30.37
CA LEU A 114 4.37 -4.44 29.70
C LEU A 114 4.53 -4.58 28.19
N ALA A 115 5.43 -5.46 27.72
CA ALA A 115 5.65 -5.69 26.30
C ALA A 115 4.40 -6.24 25.61
N ARG A 116 3.72 -7.23 26.21
CA ARG A 116 2.44 -7.77 25.68
C ARG A 116 1.36 -6.70 25.61
N ALA A 117 1.24 -5.87 26.65
CA ALA A 117 0.27 -4.77 26.69
C ALA A 117 0.51 -3.77 25.54
N MET A 118 1.77 -3.38 25.32
CA MET A 118 2.16 -2.47 24.24
C MET A 118 1.89 -3.07 22.85
N ILE A 119 2.27 -4.33 22.63
CA ILE A 119 2.01 -5.03 21.36
C ILE A 119 0.50 -5.10 21.10
N GLY A 120 -0.29 -5.45 22.12
CA GLY A 120 -1.75 -5.50 22.03
C GLY A 120 -2.36 -4.15 21.65
N LEU A 121 -1.93 -3.08 22.32
CA LEU A 121 -2.36 -1.71 22.01
C LEU A 121 -1.99 -1.30 20.58
N MET A 122 -0.77 -1.61 20.13
CA MET A 122 -0.34 -1.32 18.77
C MET A 122 -1.20 -2.05 17.72
N ALA A 123 -1.59 -3.29 17.97
CA ALA A 123 -2.48 -4.04 17.08
C ALA A 123 -3.88 -3.42 16.99
N ILE A 124 -4.42 -2.93 18.12
CA ILE A 124 -5.71 -2.21 18.16
C ILE A 124 -5.63 -0.89 17.37
N VAL A 125 -4.55 -0.11 17.58
CA VAL A 125 -4.31 1.13 16.82
C VAL A 125 -4.21 0.84 15.32
N PHE A 126 -3.50 -0.21 14.94
CA PHE A 126 -3.38 -0.62 13.54
C PHE A 126 -4.73 -1.00 12.93
N ALA A 127 -5.54 -1.81 13.61
CA ALA A 127 -6.90 -2.15 13.16
C ALA A 127 -7.76 -0.90 12.97
N THR A 128 -7.68 0.03 13.92
CA THR A 128 -8.40 1.32 13.86
C THR A 128 -7.98 2.15 12.65
N GLN A 129 -6.68 2.20 12.32
CA GLN A 129 -6.20 2.88 11.12
C GLN A 129 -6.76 2.27 9.83
N ILE A 130 -6.90 0.94 9.76
CA ILE A 130 -7.54 0.27 8.61
C ILE A 130 -9.01 0.69 8.49
N ILE A 131 -9.76 0.68 9.60
CA ILE A 131 -11.18 1.09 9.63
C ILE A 131 -11.32 2.53 9.13
N LEU A 132 -10.52 3.45 9.67
CA LEU A 132 -10.56 4.86 9.28
C LEU A 132 -10.20 5.07 7.80
N ALA A 133 -9.19 4.35 7.29
CA ALA A 133 -8.80 4.44 5.88
C ALA A 133 -9.93 3.97 4.95
N LYS A 134 -10.60 2.86 5.30
CA LYS A 134 -11.76 2.35 4.55
C LYS A 134 -12.94 3.30 4.60
N TYR A 135 -13.26 3.85 5.78
CA TYR A 135 -14.33 4.83 5.95
C TYR A 135 -14.09 6.09 5.12
N LYS A 136 -12.88 6.65 5.15
CA LYS A 136 -12.49 7.79 4.31
C LYS A 136 -12.62 7.47 2.82
N GLN A 137 -12.22 6.29 2.38
CA GLN A 137 -12.36 5.86 0.99
C GLN A 137 -13.84 5.74 0.57
N ALA A 138 -14.71 5.28 1.46
CA ALA A 138 -16.14 5.16 1.20
C ALA A 138 -16.83 6.52 1.10
N ARG A 139 -16.40 7.51 1.89
CA ARG A 139 -16.98 8.87 1.94
C ARG A 139 -16.42 9.83 0.90
N GLY A 140 -15.22 9.55 0.37
CA GLY A 140 -14.59 10.31 -0.71
C GLY A 140 -14.92 9.79 -2.12
N ARG A 141 -15.91 8.89 -2.23
CA ARG A 141 -16.56 8.48 -3.47
C ARG A 141 -17.96 9.07 -3.48
#